data_AF-A0A3R9S3Z3-F1
#
_entry.id   AF-A0A3R9S3Z3-F1
#
_cell.length_a   1.000
_cell.length_b   1.000
_cell.length_c   1.000
_cell.angle_alpha   90.00
_cell.angle_beta   90.00
_cell.angle_gamma   90.00
#
_symmetry.space_group_name_H-M   'P 1'
#
loop_
_entity.id
_entity.type
_entity.pdbx_description
1 polymer ?
#
loop_
_entity_poly.entity_id
_entity_poly.type
_entity_poly.pdbx_seq_one_letter_code
_entity_poly.pdbx_strand_id
1 'polypeptide(L)'
;MSIKKIGSFEWMQSTDGHLTTKEKLKLLNEILLPSMLGVMKSQLHIGSSKSNINLKDIKVPDTRIIVEAINELNEKAPGTLINHSWRTYFWGAAIGLQDQRKYDPEVLLVASLYHDIGLTDNHKESKGCRCFTYESSMQFEKKAKHLNYDENKIKTVKDAICMHMNGHIAEDNESEVILLQQGASCDVVGDKLFTLSKDYRTEVLEKYPRLRFNSEFKKLLAEERKTVKSSRTKFLSQLGLPVMISMNPFGE
;
A
#
# COMPACT_ATOMS: atom_id res chain seq x y z
N MET A 1 -14.58 12.39 -22.09
CA MET A 1 -13.49 12.42 -21.11
C MET A 1 -13.63 11.19 -20.23
N SER A 2 -12.58 10.36 -20.16
CA SER A 2 -12.56 9.23 -19.21
C SER A 2 -12.72 9.78 -17.78
N ILE A 3 -13.59 9.18 -16.97
CA ILE A 3 -13.75 9.57 -15.57
C ILE A 3 -12.51 9.10 -14.84
N LYS A 4 -11.68 10.03 -14.36
CA LYS A 4 -10.46 9.71 -13.60
C LYS A 4 -10.84 9.03 -12.29
N LYS A 5 -10.27 7.85 -12.02
CA LYS A 5 -10.45 7.13 -10.75
C LYS A 5 -9.78 7.94 -9.62
N ILE A 6 -10.49 8.17 -8.51
CA ILE A 6 -9.95 8.95 -7.38
C ILE A 6 -8.66 8.28 -6.90
N GLY A 7 -7.59 9.06 -6.76
CA GLY A 7 -6.31 8.57 -6.27
C GLY A 7 -5.43 7.90 -7.31
N SER A 8 -5.87 7.71 -8.56
CA SER A 8 -5.00 7.24 -9.65
C SER A 8 -3.88 8.25 -9.94
N PHE A 9 -2.86 7.82 -10.67
CA PHE A 9 -1.78 8.71 -11.07
C PHE A 9 -2.29 9.89 -11.92
N GLU A 10 -3.19 9.62 -12.88
CA GLU A 10 -3.77 10.66 -13.73
C GLU A 10 -4.63 11.66 -12.92
N TRP A 11 -5.34 11.16 -11.90
CA TRP A 11 -6.09 12.01 -10.97
C TRP A 11 -5.11 12.91 -10.19
N MET A 12 -4.05 12.33 -9.63
CA MET A 12 -2.99 13.06 -8.90
C MET A 12 -2.38 14.17 -9.74
N GLN A 13 -2.07 13.91 -11.01
CA GLN A 13 -1.51 14.92 -11.90
C GLN A 13 -2.44 16.13 -12.09
N SER A 14 -3.76 15.90 -12.12
CA SER A 14 -4.73 16.97 -12.35
C SER A 14 -5.22 17.68 -11.09
N THR A 15 -5.16 17.04 -9.92
CA THR A 15 -5.69 17.59 -8.67
C THR A 15 -4.62 17.91 -7.65
N ASP A 16 -3.36 17.54 -7.92
CA ASP A 16 -2.26 17.57 -6.96
C ASP A 16 -2.59 16.83 -5.65
N GLY A 17 -3.44 15.80 -5.74
CA GLY A 17 -3.89 15.02 -4.60
C GLY A 17 -4.96 15.68 -3.72
N HIS A 18 -5.54 16.80 -4.16
CA HIS A 18 -6.57 17.52 -3.41
C HIS A 18 -7.95 16.88 -3.61
N LEU A 19 -8.57 16.43 -2.52
CA LEU A 19 -9.93 15.90 -2.54
C LEU A 19 -10.97 17.03 -2.47
N THR A 20 -11.91 17.03 -3.43
CA THR A 20 -13.15 17.82 -3.33
C THR A 20 -14.13 17.22 -2.30
N THR A 21 -15.14 17.99 -1.88
CA THR A 21 -16.17 17.50 -0.94
C THR A 21 -16.94 16.29 -1.50
N LYS A 22 -17.24 16.29 -2.81
CA LYS A 22 -17.92 15.18 -3.48
C LYS A 22 -17.06 13.91 -3.48
N GLU A 23 -15.76 14.04 -3.71
CA GLU A 23 -14.82 12.92 -3.70
C GLU A 23 -14.60 12.37 -2.29
N LYS A 24 -14.58 13.22 -1.25
CA LYS A 24 -14.56 12.77 0.15
C LYS A 24 -15.76 11.89 0.48
N LEU A 25 -16.97 12.31 0.08
CA LEU A 25 -18.20 11.52 0.27
C LEU A 25 -18.15 10.20 -0.50
N LYS A 26 -17.66 10.22 -1.75
CA LYS A 26 -17.50 9.00 -2.55
C LYS A 26 -16.52 8.02 -1.90
N LEU A 27 -15.33 8.50 -1.50
CA LEU A 27 -14.31 7.68 -0.85
C LEU A 27 -14.80 7.12 0.49
N LEU A 28 -15.54 7.91 1.27
CA LEU A 28 -16.17 7.43 2.50
C LEU A 28 -17.12 6.26 2.24
N ASN A 29 -17.97 6.36 1.22
CA ASN A 29 -18.89 5.27 0.85
C ASN A 29 -18.15 4.02 0.35
N GLU A 30 -17.08 4.20 -0.43
CA GLU A 30 -16.22 3.11 -0.92
C GLU A 30 -15.47 2.41 0.21
N ILE A 31 -15.20 3.08 1.34
CA ILE A 31 -14.60 2.47 2.53
C ILE A 31 -15.67 1.79 3.39
N LEU A 32 -16.78 2.47 3.71
CA LEU A 32 -17.77 1.99 4.67
C LEU A 32 -18.51 0.74 4.18
N LEU A 33 -18.93 0.70 2.91
CA LEU A 33 -19.73 -0.41 2.36
C LEU A 33 -18.99 -1.76 2.44
N PRO A 34 -17.74 -1.89 1.96
CA PRO A 34 -16.99 -3.13 2.10
C PRO A 34 -16.72 -3.51 3.55
N SER A 35 -16.41 -2.55 4.44
CA SER A 35 -16.21 -2.83 5.86
C SER A 35 -17.44 -3.45 6.51
N MET A 36 -18.64 -2.92 6.23
CA MET A 36 -19.90 -3.49 6.74
C MET A 36 -20.14 -4.91 6.20
N LEU A 37 -19.93 -5.14 4.91
CA LEU A 37 -20.06 -6.47 4.30
C LEU A 37 -19.05 -7.47 4.88
N GLY A 38 -17.82 -7.02 5.15
CA GLY A 38 -16.77 -7.83 5.78
C GLY A 38 -17.17 -8.31 7.18
N VAL A 39 -17.68 -7.41 8.02
CA VAL A 39 -18.20 -7.75 9.35
C VAL A 39 -19.31 -8.80 9.25
N MET A 40 -20.28 -8.59 8.35
CA MET A 40 -21.40 -9.50 8.15
C MET A 40 -20.94 -10.92 7.73
N LYS A 41 -19.99 -11.01 6.79
CA LYS A 41 -19.39 -12.29 6.37
C LYS A 41 -18.61 -12.97 7.49
N SER A 42 -17.87 -12.20 8.30
CA SER A 42 -17.10 -12.73 9.43
C SER A 42 -17.99 -13.35 10.51
N GLN A 43 -19.14 -12.73 10.82
CA GLN A 43 -20.11 -13.26 11.78
C GLN A 43 -20.73 -14.58 11.30
N LEU A 44 -20.88 -14.74 9.99
CA LEU A 44 -21.42 -15.95 9.36
C LEU A 44 -20.37 -17.06 9.14
N HIS A 45 -19.11 -16.86 9.51
CA HIS A 45 -18.00 -17.81 9.26
C HIS A 45 -17.81 -18.20 7.78
N ILE A 46 -18.26 -17.35 6.85
CA ILE A 46 -18.17 -17.62 5.40
C ILE A 46 -16.79 -17.13 4.90
N GLY A 47 -15.94 -18.07 4.47
CA GLY A 47 -14.71 -17.77 3.72
C GLY A 47 -13.37 -18.06 4.43
N SER A 48 -13.34 -18.80 5.53
CA SER A 48 -12.10 -19.17 6.23
C SER A 48 -11.41 -20.41 5.64
N SER A 49 -11.08 -20.38 4.34
CA SER A 49 -10.08 -21.34 3.85
C SER A 49 -8.70 -20.85 4.30
N LYS A 50 -8.20 -21.43 5.40
CA LYS A 50 -6.80 -21.25 5.81
C LYS A 50 -5.94 -22.05 4.83
N SER A 51 -5.62 -21.43 3.71
CA SER A 51 -4.64 -21.98 2.78
C SER A 51 -3.28 -22.09 3.48
N ASN A 52 -2.63 -23.25 3.38
CA ASN A 52 -1.27 -23.48 3.90
C ASN A 52 -0.24 -22.84 2.97
N ILE A 53 -0.24 -21.51 2.90
CA ILE A 53 0.77 -20.72 2.20
C ILE A 53 2.00 -20.59 3.09
N ASN A 54 3.19 -20.73 2.49
CA ASN A 54 4.50 -20.50 3.09
C ASN A 54 5.26 -19.44 2.29
N LEU A 55 6.32 -18.84 2.84
CA LEU A 55 7.11 -17.83 2.10
C LEU A 55 7.64 -18.35 0.76
N LYS A 56 8.03 -19.63 0.68
CA LYS A 56 8.54 -20.26 -0.56
C LYS A 56 7.51 -20.31 -1.69
N ASP A 57 6.22 -20.22 -1.37
CA ASP A 57 5.14 -20.23 -2.36
C ASP A 57 4.98 -18.85 -3.02
N ILE A 58 5.58 -17.81 -2.43
CA ILE A 58 5.58 -16.45 -2.93
C ILE A 58 6.85 -16.22 -3.77
N LYS A 59 6.67 -16.00 -5.08
CA LYS A 59 7.78 -15.68 -5.98
C LYS A 59 8.43 -14.36 -5.57
N VAL A 60 9.75 -14.27 -5.53
CA VAL A 60 10.48 -13.01 -5.38
C VAL A 60 11.31 -12.82 -6.65
N PRO A 61 10.88 -12.00 -7.61
CA PRO A 61 11.63 -11.77 -8.83
C PRO A 61 12.98 -11.10 -8.56
N ASP A 62 14.02 -11.50 -9.28
CA ASP A 62 15.40 -11.03 -9.20
C ASP A 62 15.78 -10.16 -10.40
N THR A 63 14.82 -9.36 -10.88
CA THR A 63 15.02 -8.54 -12.08
C THR A 63 15.73 -7.22 -11.75
N ARG A 64 16.26 -6.56 -12.79
CA ARG A 64 17.05 -5.33 -12.64
C ARG A 64 16.29 -4.22 -11.90
N ILE A 65 14.98 -4.07 -12.14
CA ILE A 65 14.17 -3.06 -11.47
C ILE A 65 14.01 -3.38 -9.97
N ILE A 66 13.89 -4.66 -9.59
CA ILE A 66 13.78 -5.09 -8.19
C ILE A 66 15.08 -4.86 -7.44
N VAL A 67 16.21 -5.26 -8.02
CA VAL A 67 17.53 -5.03 -7.42
C VAL A 67 17.74 -3.54 -7.15
N GLU A 68 17.41 -2.70 -8.12
CA GLU A 68 17.55 -1.25 -7.98
C GLU A 68 16.57 -0.65 -6.97
N ALA A 69 15.33 -1.14 -6.92
CA ALA A 69 14.35 -0.75 -5.91
C ALA A 69 14.83 -1.07 -4.50
N ILE A 70 15.42 -2.25 -4.29
CA ILE A 70 15.99 -2.67 -3.00
C ILE A 70 17.15 -1.76 -2.61
N ASN A 71 18.07 -1.47 -3.53
CA ASN A 71 19.20 -0.58 -3.27
C ASN A 71 18.73 0.82 -2.86
N GLU A 72 17.80 1.39 -3.62
CA GLU A 72 17.26 2.72 -3.37
C GLU A 72 16.49 2.79 -2.04
N LEU A 73 15.71 1.75 -1.73
CA LEU A 73 14.99 1.66 -0.47
C LEU A 73 15.96 1.53 0.73
N ASN A 74 17.02 0.73 0.61
CA ASN A 74 18.03 0.57 1.65
C ASN A 74 18.85 1.85 1.88
N GLU A 75 19.07 2.66 0.84
CA GLU A 75 19.79 3.93 0.94
C GLU A 75 18.93 5.02 1.62
N LYS A 76 17.62 5.04 1.34
CA LYS A 76 16.75 6.18 1.68
C LYS A 76 15.84 5.96 2.87
N ALA A 77 15.49 4.72 3.20
CA ALA A 77 14.45 4.43 4.18
C ALA A 77 15.01 3.82 5.47
N PRO A 78 14.41 4.12 6.63
CA PRO A 78 14.74 3.43 7.87
C PRO A 78 14.32 1.95 7.80
N GLY A 79 14.94 1.11 8.62
CA GLY A 79 14.64 -0.33 8.70
C GLY A 79 13.16 -0.65 8.92
N THR A 80 12.42 0.23 9.61
CA THR A 80 10.95 0.11 9.78
C THR A 80 10.20 0.12 8.45
N LEU A 81 10.50 1.08 7.56
CA LEU A 81 9.87 1.20 6.24
C LEU A 81 10.39 0.16 5.25
N ILE A 82 11.68 -0.22 5.34
CA ILE A 82 12.23 -1.32 4.56
C ILE A 82 11.44 -2.60 4.86
N ASN A 83 11.34 -2.97 6.13
CA ASN A 83 10.62 -4.19 6.53
C ASN A 83 9.12 -4.08 6.25
N HIS A 84 8.50 -2.91 6.42
CA HIS A 84 7.11 -2.69 6.02
C HIS A 84 6.88 -2.96 4.54
N SER A 85 7.74 -2.45 3.66
CA SER A 85 7.62 -2.64 2.22
C SER A 85 7.67 -4.13 1.84
N TRP A 86 8.56 -4.90 2.46
CA TRP A 86 8.61 -6.35 2.29
C TRP A 86 7.38 -7.05 2.85
N ARG A 87 6.93 -6.71 4.07
CA ARG A 87 5.71 -7.27 4.65
C ARG A 87 4.50 -6.98 3.77
N THR A 88 4.33 -5.76 3.28
CA THR A 88 3.28 -5.36 2.34
C THR A 88 3.26 -6.26 1.10
N TYR A 89 4.43 -6.55 0.52
CA TYR A 89 4.54 -7.50 -0.59
C TYR A 89 4.03 -8.90 -0.21
N PHE A 90 4.56 -9.47 0.87
CA PHE A 90 4.22 -10.85 1.28
C PHE A 90 2.76 -10.99 1.73
N TRP A 91 2.17 -9.98 2.36
CA TRP A 91 0.75 -9.96 2.68
C TRP A 91 -0.11 -9.89 1.43
N GLY A 92 0.16 -8.94 0.53
CA GLY A 92 -0.58 -8.78 -0.72
C GLY A 92 -0.49 -10.03 -1.60
N ALA A 93 0.70 -10.60 -1.74
CA ALA A 93 0.93 -11.80 -2.53
C ALA A 93 0.18 -13.03 -1.97
N ALA A 94 0.19 -13.23 -0.65
CA ALA A 94 -0.54 -14.34 -0.01
C ALA A 94 -2.07 -14.17 -0.13
N ILE A 95 -2.58 -12.95 0.04
CA ILE A 95 -4.00 -12.65 -0.19
C ILE A 95 -4.36 -12.95 -1.66
N GLY A 96 -3.50 -12.58 -2.61
CA GLY A 96 -3.68 -12.90 -4.02
C GLY A 96 -3.75 -14.41 -4.29
N LEU A 97 -2.88 -15.21 -3.68
CA LEU A 97 -2.93 -16.68 -3.79
C LEU A 97 -4.23 -17.26 -3.20
N GLN A 98 -4.63 -16.80 -2.01
CA GLN A 98 -5.86 -17.26 -1.35
C GLN A 98 -7.10 -16.93 -2.17
N ASP A 99 -7.14 -15.73 -2.75
CA ASP A 99 -8.25 -15.23 -3.57
C ASP A 99 -8.17 -15.75 -5.03
N GLN A 100 -7.18 -16.60 -5.36
CA GLN A 100 -6.89 -17.11 -6.71
C GLN A 100 -6.75 -15.98 -7.76
N ARG A 101 -6.28 -14.82 -7.32
CA ARG A 101 -6.10 -13.63 -8.15
C ARG A 101 -4.78 -13.74 -8.91
N LYS A 102 -4.85 -13.65 -10.23
CA LYS A 102 -3.65 -13.54 -11.08
C LYS A 102 -3.07 -12.14 -10.99
N TYR A 103 -1.77 -12.04 -10.75
CA TYR A 103 -1.00 -10.80 -10.73
C TYR A 103 0.43 -11.05 -11.24
N ASP A 104 1.11 -9.99 -11.66
CA ASP A 104 2.54 -9.98 -11.96
C ASP A 104 3.33 -9.71 -10.67
N PRO A 105 4.12 -10.68 -10.17
CA PRO A 105 4.88 -10.51 -8.93
C PRO A 105 5.98 -9.44 -9.04
N GLU A 106 6.50 -9.14 -10.24
CA GLU A 106 7.47 -8.06 -10.41
C GLU A 106 6.81 -6.70 -10.18
N VAL A 107 5.62 -6.51 -10.75
CA VAL A 107 4.83 -5.28 -10.60
C VAL A 107 4.39 -5.08 -9.15
N LEU A 108 3.89 -6.13 -8.48
CA LEU A 108 3.48 -6.02 -7.07
C LEU A 108 4.68 -5.77 -6.15
N LEU A 109 5.82 -6.45 -6.37
CA LEU A 109 7.01 -6.27 -5.54
C LEU A 109 7.60 -4.87 -5.70
N VAL A 110 7.82 -4.40 -6.93
CA VAL A 110 8.38 -3.05 -7.13
C VAL A 110 7.44 -1.98 -6.58
N ALA A 111 6.13 -2.13 -6.75
CA ALA A 111 5.17 -1.19 -6.18
C ALA A 111 5.24 -1.18 -4.65
N SER A 112 5.38 -2.36 -4.03
CA SER A 112 5.53 -2.51 -2.58
C SER A 112 6.83 -1.88 -2.06
N LEU A 113 7.94 -2.01 -2.78
CA LEU A 113 9.22 -1.41 -2.42
C LEU A 113 9.23 0.12 -2.54
N TYR A 114 8.47 0.70 -3.46
CA TYR A 114 8.44 2.15 -3.67
C TYR A 114 7.30 2.89 -2.96
N HIS A 115 6.21 2.22 -2.54
CA HIS A 115 4.95 2.92 -2.21
C HIS A 115 5.08 4.04 -1.16
N ASP A 116 5.96 3.85 -0.18
CA ASP A 116 6.18 4.78 0.94
C ASP A 116 7.46 5.62 0.83
N ILE A 117 8.22 5.53 -0.26
CA ILE A 117 9.50 6.24 -0.38
C ILE A 117 9.35 7.76 -0.27
N GLY A 118 8.20 8.29 -0.69
CA GLY A 118 7.82 9.71 -0.56
C GLY A 118 7.57 10.19 0.89
N LEU A 119 7.66 9.32 1.89
CA LEU A 119 7.65 9.66 3.32
C LEU A 119 9.06 9.88 3.91
N THR A 120 10.12 9.46 3.19
CA THR A 120 11.51 9.56 3.67
C THR A 120 12.01 11.00 3.70
N ASP A 121 12.93 11.31 4.63
CA ASP A 121 13.41 12.67 4.89
C ASP A 121 14.09 13.33 3.69
N ASN A 122 14.80 12.55 2.87
CA ASN A 122 15.53 13.01 1.68
C ASN A 122 14.68 13.76 0.64
N HIS A 123 13.34 13.73 0.78
CA HIS A 123 12.41 14.30 -0.18
C HIS A 123 11.52 15.39 0.42
N LYS A 124 11.60 15.63 1.75
CA LYS A 124 10.75 16.62 2.42
C LYS A 124 10.98 18.04 1.88
N GLU A 125 12.20 18.37 1.48
CA GLU A 125 12.56 19.68 0.96
C GLU A 125 12.14 19.89 -0.51
N SER A 126 12.15 18.84 -1.35
CA SER A 126 11.85 18.92 -2.78
C SER A 126 10.37 18.65 -3.14
N LYS A 127 9.62 18.00 -2.25
CA LYS A 127 8.23 17.58 -2.47
C LYS A 127 7.21 18.70 -2.37
N GLY A 128 7.49 19.75 -1.59
CA GLY A 128 6.53 20.82 -1.31
C GLY A 128 5.24 20.30 -0.67
N CYS A 129 4.08 20.72 -1.18
CA CYS A 129 2.76 20.32 -0.68
C CYS A 129 2.16 19.09 -1.40
N ARG A 130 2.94 18.34 -2.18
CA ARG A 130 2.42 17.21 -2.97
C ARG A 130 2.22 15.96 -2.10
N CYS A 131 1.20 15.15 -2.38
CA CYS A 131 0.94 13.91 -1.63
C CYS A 131 2.12 12.92 -1.73
N PHE A 132 2.51 12.27 -0.63
CA PHE A 132 3.64 11.32 -0.61
C PHE A 132 3.50 10.20 -1.64
N THR A 133 2.30 9.65 -1.82
CA THR A 133 2.03 8.59 -2.80
C THR A 133 2.30 9.02 -4.24
N TYR A 134 2.15 10.32 -4.55
CA TYR A 134 2.46 10.85 -5.87
C TYR A 134 3.97 11.07 -6.01
N GLU A 135 4.64 11.55 -4.96
CA GLU A 135 6.09 11.63 -4.93
C GLU A 135 6.76 10.25 -5.09
N SER A 136 6.24 9.23 -4.41
CA SER A 136 6.69 7.84 -4.54
C SER A 136 6.58 7.32 -5.97
N SER A 137 5.44 7.59 -6.64
CA SER A 137 5.23 7.12 -8.02
C SER A 137 6.11 7.85 -9.04
N MET A 138 6.40 9.14 -8.81
CA MET A 138 7.34 9.91 -9.63
C MET A 138 8.78 9.41 -9.48
N GLN A 139 9.21 9.02 -8.27
CA GLN A 139 10.54 8.43 -8.05
C GLN A 139 10.67 7.09 -8.76
N PHE A 140 9.67 6.22 -8.60
CA PHE A 140 9.61 4.97 -9.35
C PHE A 140 9.66 5.22 -10.86
N GLU A 141 8.84 6.13 -11.40
CA GLU A 141 8.81 6.42 -12.84
C GLU A 141 10.18 6.88 -13.36
N LYS A 142 10.85 7.78 -12.62
CA LYS A 142 12.19 8.25 -12.98
C LYS A 142 13.16 7.08 -13.10
N LYS A 143 13.14 6.15 -12.13
CA LYS A 143 14.02 4.98 -12.17
C LYS A 143 13.63 4.01 -13.27
N ALA A 144 12.35 3.70 -13.40
CA ALA A 144 11.82 2.79 -14.39
C ALA A 144 12.18 3.22 -15.83
N LYS A 145 12.03 4.51 -16.13
CA LYS A 145 12.45 5.08 -17.43
C LYS A 145 13.95 4.96 -17.67
N HIS A 146 14.77 5.23 -16.65
CA HIS A 146 16.22 5.07 -16.77
C HIS A 146 16.63 3.61 -17.06
N LEU A 147 15.84 2.65 -16.61
CA LEU A 147 16.08 1.22 -16.82
C LEU A 147 15.38 0.65 -18.07
N ASN A 148 14.69 1.48 -18.87
CA ASN A 148 13.84 1.06 -19.99
C ASN A 148 12.81 -0.01 -19.58
N TYR A 149 12.19 0.16 -18.41
CA TYR A 149 11.15 -0.73 -17.92
C TYR A 149 9.87 -0.61 -18.77
N ASP A 150 9.08 -1.69 -18.83
CA ASP A 150 7.88 -1.75 -19.68
C ASP A 150 6.87 -0.65 -19.31
N GLU A 151 6.44 0.15 -20.30
CA GLU A 151 5.56 1.30 -20.09
C GLU A 151 4.17 0.93 -19.53
N ASN A 152 3.64 -0.25 -19.89
CA ASN A 152 2.37 -0.71 -19.33
C ASN A 152 2.53 -1.07 -17.85
N LYS A 153 3.64 -1.74 -17.49
CA LYS A 153 3.99 -1.99 -16.08
C LYS A 153 4.22 -0.70 -15.32
N ILE A 154 4.88 0.31 -15.93
CA ILE A 154 5.07 1.62 -15.32
C ILE A 154 3.72 2.23 -14.93
N LYS A 155 2.74 2.22 -15.84
CA LYS A 155 1.38 2.73 -15.57
C LYS A 155 0.75 2.02 -14.38
N THR A 156 0.75 0.68 -14.36
CA THR A 156 0.14 -0.12 -13.28
C THR A 156 0.81 0.12 -11.93
N VAL A 157 2.16 0.15 -11.88
CA VAL A 157 2.89 0.44 -10.63
C VAL A 157 2.56 1.84 -10.11
N LYS A 158 2.51 2.84 -10.99
CA LYS A 158 2.19 4.22 -10.60
C LYS A 158 0.78 4.32 -10.04
N ASP A 159 -0.21 3.69 -10.68
CA ASP A 159 -1.58 3.66 -10.16
C ASP A 159 -1.67 2.88 -8.84
N ALA A 160 -0.99 1.75 -8.70
CA ALA A 160 -0.94 1.00 -7.44
C ALA A 160 -0.38 1.86 -6.30
N ILE A 161 0.81 2.44 -6.50
CA ILE A 161 1.46 3.33 -5.53
C ILE A 161 0.55 4.52 -5.22
N CYS A 162 -0.05 5.17 -6.21
CA CYS A 162 -0.92 6.30 -5.92
C CYS A 162 -2.17 5.85 -5.17
N MET A 163 -2.84 4.76 -5.52
CA MET A 163 -4.14 4.40 -4.97
C MET A 163 -4.11 3.67 -3.63
N HIS A 164 -2.96 3.18 -3.14
CA HIS A 164 -2.91 2.34 -1.92
C HIS A 164 -3.49 3.01 -0.65
N MET A 165 -3.53 4.35 -0.60
CA MET A 165 -4.16 5.12 0.49
C MET A 165 -5.66 5.39 0.29
N ASN A 166 -6.35 4.70 -0.61
CA ASN A 166 -7.80 4.87 -0.78
C ASN A 166 -8.62 4.10 0.27
N GLY A 167 -8.00 3.22 1.06
CA GLY A 167 -8.68 2.40 2.07
C GLY A 167 -9.43 1.18 1.49
N HIS A 168 -10.03 1.33 0.31
CA HIS A 168 -10.57 0.24 -0.49
C HIS A 168 -10.36 0.50 -1.98
N ILE A 169 -10.15 -0.56 -2.76
CA ILE A 169 -10.03 -0.53 -4.21
C ILE A 169 -11.09 -1.46 -4.80
N ALA A 170 -11.87 -0.96 -5.76
CA ALA A 170 -12.90 -1.75 -6.42
C ALA A 170 -12.30 -2.91 -7.23
N GLU A 171 -13.05 -4.00 -7.33
CA GLU A 171 -12.62 -5.27 -7.94
C GLU A 171 -12.32 -5.21 -9.45
N ASP A 172 -12.76 -4.14 -10.12
CA ASP A 172 -12.53 -3.87 -11.55
C ASP A 172 -11.18 -3.17 -11.82
N ASN A 173 -10.35 -2.98 -10.80
CA ASN A 173 -8.98 -2.48 -10.95
C ASN A 173 -8.00 -3.62 -11.22
N GLU A 174 -6.83 -3.26 -11.74
CA GLU A 174 -5.70 -4.15 -11.92
C GLU A 174 -5.34 -4.83 -10.59
N SER A 175 -5.01 -6.13 -10.66
CA SER A 175 -4.77 -6.95 -9.47
C SER A 175 -3.72 -6.36 -8.54
N GLU A 176 -2.66 -5.76 -9.08
CA GLU A 176 -1.57 -5.19 -8.32
C GLU A 176 -1.98 -3.93 -7.56
N VAL A 177 -2.93 -3.16 -8.07
CA VAL A 177 -3.51 -2.00 -7.38
C VAL A 177 -4.29 -2.46 -6.15
N ILE A 178 -5.10 -3.51 -6.32
CA ILE A 178 -5.90 -4.11 -5.23
C ILE A 178 -4.98 -4.75 -4.18
N LEU A 179 -4.03 -5.58 -4.62
CA LEU A 179 -3.17 -6.37 -3.73
C LEU A 179 -2.16 -5.51 -2.98
N LEU A 180 -1.65 -4.42 -3.58
CA LEU A 180 -0.80 -3.48 -2.84
C LEU A 180 -1.59 -2.81 -1.71
N GLN A 181 -2.81 -2.34 -2.00
CA GLN A 181 -3.65 -1.73 -0.98
C GLN A 181 -3.98 -2.72 0.14
N GLN A 182 -4.35 -3.96 -0.20
CA GLN A 182 -4.66 -5.00 0.78
C GLN A 182 -3.44 -5.42 1.60
N GLY A 183 -2.26 -5.51 0.98
CA GLY A 183 -1.00 -5.79 1.66
C GLY A 183 -0.62 -4.70 2.67
N ALA A 184 -0.73 -3.43 2.27
CA ALA A 184 -0.46 -2.29 3.14
C ALA A 184 -1.49 -2.22 4.29
N SER A 185 -2.77 -2.41 3.99
CA SER A 185 -3.87 -2.45 4.98
C SER A 185 -3.68 -3.57 6.00
N CYS A 186 -3.26 -4.76 5.55
CA CYS A 186 -2.90 -5.88 6.42
C CYS A 186 -1.81 -5.48 7.41
N ASP A 187 -0.72 -4.84 6.93
CA ASP A 187 0.40 -4.49 7.81
C ASP A 187 0.11 -3.32 8.77
N VAL A 188 -0.69 -2.34 8.31
CA VAL A 188 -0.94 -1.06 8.99
C VAL A 188 -2.11 -1.15 9.97
N VAL A 189 -3.19 -1.85 9.61
CA VAL A 189 -4.41 -1.94 10.44
C VAL A 189 -4.88 -3.37 10.71
N GLY A 190 -4.17 -4.39 10.23
CA GLY A 190 -4.53 -5.81 10.47
C GLY A 190 -5.67 -6.32 9.59
N ASP A 191 -6.01 -5.62 8.51
CA ASP A 191 -7.06 -6.05 7.59
C ASP A 191 -6.72 -7.38 6.92
N LYS A 192 -7.71 -8.27 6.76
CA LYS A 192 -7.55 -9.66 6.28
C LYS A 192 -6.51 -10.51 7.04
N LEU A 193 -5.87 -10.02 8.09
CA LEU A 193 -4.75 -10.71 8.76
C LEU A 193 -5.12 -12.12 9.23
N PHE A 194 -6.31 -12.28 9.81
CA PHE A 194 -6.78 -13.57 10.35
C PHE A 194 -7.25 -14.57 9.29
N THR A 195 -7.31 -14.16 8.01
CA THR A 195 -7.51 -15.10 6.90
C THR A 195 -6.23 -15.89 6.61
N LEU A 196 -5.07 -15.29 6.89
CA LEU A 196 -3.75 -15.93 6.76
C LEU A 196 -3.45 -16.81 7.97
N SER A 197 -2.73 -17.92 7.74
CA SER A 197 -2.36 -18.86 8.80
C SER A 197 -1.47 -18.18 9.86
N LYS A 198 -1.48 -18.69 11.10
CA LYS A 198 -0.58 -18.19 12.15
C LYS A 198 0.89 -18.41 11.76
N ASP A 199 1.19 -19.56 11.17
CA ASP A 199 2.55 -19.95 10.83
C ASP A 199 3.14 -19.03 9.75
N TYR A 200 2.37 -18.74 8.69
CA TYR A 200 2.79 -17.78 7.65
C TYR A 200 3.04 -16.39 8.24
N ARG A 201 2.15 -15.94 9.14
CA ARG A 201 2.30 -14.63 9.80
C ARG A 201 3.59 -14.57 10.62
N THR A 202 3.89 -15.64 11.37
CA THR A 202 5.13 -15.75 12.14
C THR A 202 6.35 -15.72 11.22
N GLU A 203 6.35 -16.51 10.14
CA GLU A 203 7.46 -16.61 9.20
C GLU A 203 7.82 -15.24 8.57
N VAL A 204 6.81 -14.50 8.13
CA VAL A 204 7.00 -13.14 7.57
C VAL A 204 7.53 -12.16 8.63
N LEU A 205 7.01 -12.21 9.86
CA LEU A 205 7.43 -11.29 10.93
C LEU A 205 8.82 -11.60 11.49
N GLU A 206 9.24 -12.87 11.49
CA GLU A 206 10.60 -13.28 11.83
C GLU A 206 11.59 -12.78 10.77
N LYS A 207 11.24 -12.90 9.49
CA LYS A 207 12.09 -12.43 8.38
C LYS A 207 12.13 -10.91 8.26
N TYR A 208 11.01 -10.23 8.51
CA TYR A 208 10.88 -8.78 8.40
C TYR A 208 10.26 -8.16 9.68
N PRO A 209 11.04 -8.03 10.77
CA PRO A 209 10.54 -7.52 12.05
C PRO A 209 9.89 -6.14 11.95
N ARG A 210 8.89 -5.87 12.79
CA ARG A 210 8.14 -4.60 12.77
C ARG A 210 8.94 -3.40 13.27
N LEU A 211 9.88 -3.59 14.19
CA LEU A 211 10.76 -2.52 14.69
C LEU A 211 10.01 -1.27 15.20
N ARG A 212 8.94 -1.44 16.00
CA ARG A 212 8.06 -0.36 16.49
C ARG A 212 7.31 0.40 15.39
N PHE A 213 6.96 -0.31 14.31
CA PHE A 213 6.36 0.26 13.10
C PHE A 213 5.17 1.18 13.40
N ASN A 214 4.27 0.82 14.33
CA ASN A 214 3.06 1.61 14.58
C ASN A 214 3.43 3.04 15.03
N SER A 215 4.36 3.17 15.97
CA SER A 215 4.85 4.48 16.45
C SER A 215 5.51 5.28 15.35
N GLU A 216 6.42 4.67 14.59
CA GLU A 216 7.19 5.37 13.55
C GLU A 216 6.29 5.78 12.38
N PHE A 217 5.40 4.89 11.93
CA PHE A 217 4.47 5.20 10.84
C PHE A 217 3.47 6.30 11.24
N LYS A 218 2.94 6.27 12.47
CA LYS A 218 2.09 7.38 12.98
C LYS A 218 2.81 8.72 12.96
N LYS A 219 4.11 8.77 13.29
CA LYS A 219 4.91 10.00 13.20
C LYS A 219 5.03 10.48 11.76
N LEU A 220 5.37 9.59 10.82
CA LEU A 220 5.46 9.93 9.39
C LEU A 220 4.13 10.48 8.85
N LEU A 221 3.01 9.84 9.17
CA LEU A 221 1.68 10.32 8.78
C LEU A 221 1.29 11.63 9.49
N ALA A 222 1.75 11.86 10.71
CA ALA A 222 1.52 13.13 11.40
C ALA A 222 2.25 14.28 10.71
N GLU A 223 3.50 14.08 10.29
CA GLU A 223 4.26 15.07 9.54
C GLU A 223 3.66 15.33 8.15
N GLU A 224 3.29 14.29 7.41
CA GLU A 224 2.63 14.42 6.10
C GLU A 224 1.34 15.26 6.17
N ARG A 225 0.57 15.11 7.26
CA ARG A 225 -0.67 15.87 7.46
C ARG A 225 -0.46 17.35 7.76
N LYS A 226 0.71 17.72 8.31
CA LYS A 226 1.05 19.12 8.57
C LYS A 226 1.38 19.83 7.25
N THR A 227 2.06 19.14 6.35
CA THR A 227 2.52 19.68 5.05
C THR A 227 1.43 19.65 3.98
N VAL A 228 0.64 18.55 3.89
CA VAL A 228 -0.37 18.36 2.83
C VAL A 228 -1.80 18.30 3.39
N LYS A 229 -2.39 19.49 3.59
CA LYS A 229 -3.66 19.66 4.33
C LYS A 229 -4.91 19.07 3.67
N SER A 230 -4.91 18.87 2.36
CA SER A 230 -6.07 18.36 1.60
C SER A 230 -5.85 16.96 1.03
N SER A 231 -4.84 16.24 1.51
CA SER A 231 -4.50 14.88 1.07
C SER A 231 -5.51 13.83 1.55
N ARG A 232 -5.51 12.69 0.85
CA ARG A 232 -6.16 11.45 1.30
C ARG A 232 -5.65 10.99 2.67
N THR A 233 -4.35 11.14 2.95
CA THR A 233 -3.76 10.85 4.27
C THR A 233 -4.42 11.64 5.39
N LYS A 234 -4.63 12.95 5.18
CA LYS A 234 -5.35 13.81 6.13
C LYS A 234 -6.79 13.34 6.32
N PHE A 235 -7.49 13.07 5.22
CA PHE A 235 -8.87 12.60 5.25
C PHE A 235 -9.02 11.27 6.00
N LEU A 236 -8.26 10.23 5.64
CA LEU A 236 -8.26 8.94 6.34
C LEU A 236 -7.91 9.08 7.82
N SER A 237 -7.01 10.00 8.16
CA SER A 237 -6.68 10.23 9.56
C SER A 237 -7.80 10.90 10.35
N GLN A 238 -8.64 11.70 9.70
CA GLN A 238 -9.88 12.23 10.31
C GLN A 238 -10.93 11.14 10.48
N LEU A 239 -10.90 10.10 9.63
CA LEU A 239 -11.75 8.92 9.74
C LEU A 239 -11.24 7.87 10.75
N GLY A 240 -10.15 8.15 11.49
CA GLY A 240 -9.69 7.29 12.58
C GLY A 240 -8.48 6.41 12.29
N LEU A 241 -7.78 6.58 11.15
CA LEU A 241 -6.58 5.78 10.82
C LEU A 241 -5.54 5.68 11.97
N PRO A 242 -5.17 6.77 12.69
CA PRO A 242 -4.24 6.66 13.84
C PRO A 242 -4.73 5.75 14.97
N VAL A 243 -6.05 5.67 15.18
CA VAL A 243 -6.66 4.80 16.18
C VAL A 243 -6.57 3.35 15.69
N MET A 244 -6.92 3.10 14.43
CA MET A 244 -6.81 1.77 13.82
C MET A 244 -5.37 1.24 13.85
N ILE A 245 -4.38 2.09 13.56
CA ILE A 245 -2.96 1.72 13.68
C ILE A 245 -2.60 1.35 15.13
N SER A 246 -3.12 2.09 16.12
CA SER A 246 -2.85 1.79 17.54
C SER A 246 -3.56 0.52 18.03
N MET A 247 -4.65 0.12 17.38
CA MET A 247 -5.38 -1.12 17.66
C MET A 247 -4.89 -2.30 16.81
N ASN A 248 -3.80 -2.13 16.05
CA ASN A 248 -3.30 -3.15 15.15
C ASN A 248 -2.98 -4.46 15.92
N PRO A 249 -3.51 -5.62 15.48
CA PRO A 249 -3.36 -6.91 16.17
C PRO A 249 -1.92 -7.42 16.29
N PHE A 250 -0.97 -6.87 15.52
CA PHE A 250 0.45 -7.21 15.67
C PHE A 250 1.09 -6.67 16.96
N GLY A 251 0.45 -5.72 17.65
CA GLY A 251 1.08 -4.96 18.73
C GLY A 251 1.95 -3.82 18.21
N GLU A 252 2.62 -3.12 19.13
CA GLU A 252 3.34 -1.86 18.89
C GLU A 252 4.70 -1.99 18.20
#